data_AF-A0A3D4FP55-F1
#
_entry.id   AF-A0A3D4FP55-F1
#
_cell.length_a   1.000
_cell.length_b   1.000
_cell.length_c   1.000
_cell.angle_alpha   90.00
_cell.angle_beta   90.00
_cell.angle_gamma   90.00
#
_symmetry.space_group_name_H-M   'P 1'
#
loop_
_entity.id
_entity.type
_entity.pdbx_description
1 polymer ?
#
loop_
_entity_poly.entity_id
_entity_poly.type
_entity_poly.pdbx_seq_one_letter_code
_entity_poly.pdbx_strand_id
1 'polypeptide(L)'
;MEEKGNKKLKADLETAVSKSDLIIDEEKFPNGYETMLSREFDGVDLSGGQWQRISIARGFYREHNMIVLDEPTAAMDPVEETKIYKKFAEMSEGKTSIIVTHRLGSAKIANRIIVMDDGK
;
A
#
# COMPACT_ATOMS: atom_id res chain seq x y z
N MET A 1 -16.03 0.35 -27.24
CA MET A 1 -15.85 1.20 -26.04
C MET A 1 -15.23 0.42 -24.88
N GLU A 2 -15.51 -0.89 -24.73
CA GLU A 2 -14.89 -1.79 -23.74
C GLU A 2 -13.35 -1.88 -23.84
N GLU A 3 -12.80 -1.92 -25.06
CA GLU A 3 -11.37 -2.14 -25.29
C GLU A 3 -10.46 -1.02 -24.74
N LYS A 4 -10.96 0.23 -24.77
CA LYS A 4 -10.25 1.39 -24.19
C LYS A 4 -10.31 1.40 -22.66
N GLY A 5 -11.42 0.94 -22.08
CA GLY A 5 -11.59 0.82 -20.63
C GLY A 5 -10.65 -0.24 -20.04
N ASN A 6 -10.57 -1.40 -20.69
CA ASN A 6 -9.68 -2.49 -20.26
C ASN A 6 -8.20 -2.11 -20.36
N LYS A 7 -7.81 -1.34 -21.38
CA LYS A 7 -6.43 -0.88 -21.54
C LYS A 7 -6.01 0.11 -20.46
N LYS A 8 -6.91 1.02 -20.06
CA LYS A 8 -6.68 1.96 -18.95
C LYS A 8 -6.59 1.22 -17.62
N LEU A 9 -7.54 0.32 -17.36
CA LEU A 9 -7.59 -0.50 -16.14
C LEU A 9 -6.26 -1.25 -15.91
N LYS A 10 -5.76 -1.90 -16.97
CA LYS A 10 -4.50 -2.63 -16.92
C LYS A 10 -3.30 -1.72 -16.64
N ALA A 11 -3.25 -0.54 -17.26
CA ALA A 11 -2.18 0.43 -17.04
C ALA A 11 -2.18 0.99 -15.61
N ASP A 12 -3.36 1.29 -15.05
CA ASP A 12 -3.51 1.77 -13.68
C ASP A 12 -3.05 0.69 -12.68
N LEU A 13 -3.39 -0.57 -12.96
CA LEU A 13 -3.02 -1.72 -12.15
C LEU A 13 -1.51 -2.00 -12.17
N GLU A 14 -0.88 -1.99 -13.35
CA GLU A 14 0.58 -2.13 -13.49
C GLU A 14 1.32 -0.99 -12.78
N THR A 15 0.80 0.25 -12.87
CA THR A 15 1.37 1.41 -12.19
C THR A 15 1.31 1.25 -10.66
N ALA A 16 0.17 0.81 -10.13
CA ALA A 16 -0.04 0.58 -8.71
C ALA A 16 0.90 -0.50 -8.14
N VAL A 17 1.05 -1.61 -8.87
CA VAL A 17 1.92 -2.73 -8.50
C VAL A 17 3.38 -2.28 -8.49
N SER A 18 3.84 -1.62 -9.55
CA SER A 18 5.19 -1.05 -9.65
C SER A 18 5.50 -0.09 -8.50
N LYS A 19 4.58 0.84 -8.18
CA LYS A 19 4.76 1.79 -7.08
C LYS A 19 4.79 1.16 -5.69
N SER A 20 4.33 -0.07 -5.51
CA SER A 20 4.31 -0.77 -4.22
C SER A 20 5.46 -1.76 -3.99
N ASP A 21 6.32 -1.97 -5.00
CA ASP A 21 7.27 -3.10 -5.11
C ASP A 21 6.60 -4.47 -4.88
N LEU A 22 5.30 -4.59 -5.17
CA LEU A 22 4.65 -5.89 -5.17
C LEU A 22 5.18 -6.68 -6.38
N ILE A 23 5.75 -7.85 -6.10
CA ILE A 23 6.22 -8.78 -7.13
C ILE A 23 5.09 -9.76 -7.41
N ILE A 24 4.68 -9.84 -8.67
CA ILE A 24 3.70 -10.81 -9.16
C ILE A 24 4.49 -11.92 -9.86
N ASP A 25 4.91 -12.92 -9.10
CA ASP A 25 5.62 -14.10 -9.58
C ASP A 25 4.69 -15.32 -9.64
N GLU A 26 5.06 -16.32 -10.45
CA GLU A 26 4.24 -17.53 -10.65
C GLU A 26 4.16 -18.43 -9.41
N GLU A 27 5.09 -18.29 -8.45
CA GLU A 27 5.10 -19.11 -7.23
C GLU A 27 3.99 -18.65 -6.26
N LYS A 28 3.82 -17.34 -6.09
CA LYS A 28 2.83 -16.74 -5.18
C LYS A 28 1.57 -16.27 -5.89
N PHE A 29 1.65 -16.01 -7.18
CA PHE A 29 0.55 -15.56 -8.02
C PHE A 29 0.44 -16.44 -9.27
N PRO A 30 0.07 -17.73 -9.13
CA PRO A 30 0.00 -18.69 -10.24
C PRO A 30 -0.95 -18.26 -11.37
N ASN A 31 -1.95 -17.42 -11.08
CA ASN A 31 -2.86 -16.86 -12.09
C ASN A 31 -2.63 -15.35 -12.30
N GLY A 32 -1.43 -14.83 -11.95
CA GLY A 32 -1.13 -13.41 -11.98
C GLY A 32 -2.10 -12.59 -11.13
N TYR A 33 -2.65 -11.52 -11.71
CA TYR A 33 -3.62 -10.64 -11.05
C TYR A 33 -4.96 -11.29 -10.73
N GLU A 34 -5.28 -12.43 -11.37
CA GLU A 34 -6.51 -13.19 -11.13
C GLU A 34 -6.33 -14.26 -10.03
N THR A 35 -5.18 -14.28 -9.36
CA THR A 35 -4.92 -15.23 -8.27
C THR A 35 -5.85 -14.93 -7.09
N MET A 36 -6.66 -15.91 -6.68
CA MET A 36 -7.43 -15.84 -5.45
C MET A 36 -6.47 -15.83 -4.25
N LEU A 37 -6.64 -14.87 -3.35
CA LEU A 37 -5.81 -14.69 -2.16
C LEU A 37 -6.61 -15.00 -0.89
N SER A 38 -5.88 -15.19 0.21
CA SER A 38 -6.39 -15.53 1.55
C SER A 38 -6.87 -16.97 1.70
N ARG A 39 -6.48 -17.59 2.82
CA ARG A 39 -6.93 -18.93 3.21
C ARG A 39 -8.44 -19.01 3.44
N GLU A 40 -9.07 -17.89 3.81
CA GLU A 40 -10.52 -17.82 4.01
C GLU A 40 -11.32 -18.09 2.73
N PHE A 41 -10.71 -17.89 1.56
CA PHE A 41 -11.30 -18.12 0.25
C PHE A 41 -10.66 -19.29 -0.51
N ASP A 42 -9.99 -20.21 0.20
CA ASP A 42 -9.18 -21.28 -0.40
C ASP A 42 -8.12 -20.78 -1.41
N GLY A 43 -7.64 -19.55 -1.20
CA GLY A 43 -6.66 -18.88 -2.04
C GLY A 43 -5.21 -19.02 -1.56
N VAL A 44 -4.29 -18.42 -2.31
CA VAL A 44 -2.88 -18.33 -1.91
C VAL A 44 -2.75 -17.41 -0.71
N ASP A 45 -2.11 -17.90 0.34
CA ASP A 45 -1.79 -17.08 1.50
C ASP A 45 -0.50 -16.30 1.30
N LEU A 46 -0.50 -15.06 1.75
CA LEU A 46 0.62 -14.15 1.61
C LEU A 46 1.23 -13.83 2.96
N SER A 47 2.53 -13.56 2.96
CA SER A 47 3.19 -12.99 4.13
C SER A 47 2.61 -11.62 4.51
N GLY A 48 2.77 -11.20 5.76
CA GLY A 48 2.31 -9.88 6.21
C GLY A 48 2.87 -8.73 5.36
N GLY A 49 4.15 -8.79 5.00
CA GLY A 49 4.78 -7.80 4.11
C GLY A 49 4.18 -7.78 2.69
N GLN A 50 3.79 -8.93 2.14
CA GLN A 50 3.11 -8.98 0.84
C GLN A 50 1.69 -8.39 0.91
N TRP A 51 0.92 -8.73 1.94
CA TRP A 51 -0.39 -8.11 2.20
C TRP A 51 -0.30 -6.60 2.35
N GLN A 52 0.77 -6.14 2.99
CA GLN A 52 1.06 -4.72 3.14
C GLN A 52 1.38 -4.06 1.79
N ARG A 53 2.22 -4.67 0.95
CA ARG A 53 2.49 -4.17 -0.42
C ARG A 53 1.22 -4.13 -1.27
N ILE A 54 0.34 -5.12 -1.17
CA ILE A 54 -1.00 -5.08 -1.81
C ILE A 54 -1.81 -3.88 -1.31
N SER A 55 -1.82 -3.62 -0.01
CA SER A 55 -2.54 -2.49 0.57
C SER A 55 -1.99 -1.14 0.08
N ILE A 56 -0.66 -1.03 -0.08
CA ILE A 56 -0.01 0.14 -0.67
C ILE A 56 -0.39 0.29 -2.15
N ALA A 57 -0.36 -0.80 -2.94
CA ALA A 57 -0.78 -0.80 -4.33
C ALA A 57 -2.23 -0.30 -4.47
N ARG A 58 -3.13 -0.75 -3.59
CA ARG A 58 -4.53 -0.29 -3.56
C ARG A 58 -4.64 1.21 -3.31
N GLY A 59 -3.77 1.79 -2.47
CA GLY A 59 -3.69 3.24 -2.27
C GLY A 59 -3.33 3.97 -3.55
N PHE A 60 -2.35 3.48 -4.32
CA PHE A 60 -1.94 4.08 -5.59
C PHE A 60 -2.91 3.85 -6.75
N TYR A 61 -3.72 2.79 -6.71
CA TYR A 61 -4.58 2.38 -7.81
C TYR A 61 -5.68 3.39 -8.13
N ARG A 62 -6.19 4.12 -7.14
CA ARG A 62 -7.28 5.08 -7.33
C ARG A 62 -6.80 6.50 -7.07
N GLU A 63 -7.27 7.46 -7.86
CA GLU A 63 -7.11 8.87 -7.47
C GLU A 63 -7.95 9.20 -6.22
N HIS A 64 -7.30 9.78 -5.23
CA HIS A 64 -7.91 10.15 -3.95
C HIS A 64 -7.33 11.48 -3.46
N ASN A 65 -8.18 12.31 -2.83
CA ASN A 65 -7.76 13.59 -2.23
C ASN A 65 -7.34 13.44 -0.77
N MET A 66 -7.65 12.29 -0.15
CA MET A 66 -7.33 11.98 1.23
C MET A 66 -6.82 10.54 1.34
N ILE A 67 -5.90 10.29 2.26
CA ILE A 67 -5.42 8.95 2.63
C ILE A 67 -5.27 8.83 4.14
N VAL A 68 -5.61 7.64 4.66
CA VAL A 68 -5.39 7.25 6.05
C VAL A 68 -4.45 6.05 6.05
N LEU A 69 -3.37 6.16 6.81
CA LEU A 69 -2.32 5.16 6.96
C LEU A 69 -2.28 4.71 8.41
N ASP A 70 -2.81 3.52 8.70
CA ASP A 70 -2.84 2.93 10.04
C ASP A 70 -1.69 1.93 10.20
N GLU A 71 -0.72 2.27 11.06
CA GLU A 71 0.52 1.55 11.28
C GLU A 71 1.14 0.97 10.00
N PRO A 72 1.42 1.82 9.00
CA PRO A 72 1.61 1.37 7.63
C PRO A 72 2.99 0.74 7.40
N THR A 73 3.76 0.46 8.46
CA THR A 73 5.01 -0.30 8.44
C THR A 73 5.04 -1.46 9.46
N ALA A 74 3.90 -1.85 10.03
CA ALA A 74 3.84 -2.85 11.11
C ALA A 74 4.39 -4.24 10.74
N ALA A 75 4.26 -4.66 9.48
CA ALA A 75 4.73 -5.97 9.02
C ALA A 75 6.04 -5.93 8.21
N MET A 76 6.82 -4.85 8.34
CA MET A 76 8.07 -4.64 7.59
C MET A 76 9.27 -4.51 8.53
N ASP A 77 10.44 -4.93 8.04
CA ASP A 77 11.70 -4.83 8.76
C ASP A 77 12.27 -3.39 8.72
N PRO A 78 13.12 -3.00 9.69
CA PRO A 78 13.68 -1.65 9.78
C PRO A 78 14.45 -1.17 8.54
N VAL A 79 15.04 -2.08 7.77
CA VAL A 79 15.81 -1.73 6.58
C VAL A 79 14.87 -1.36 5.42
N GLU A 80 13.82 -2.15 5.21
CA GLU A 80 12.83 -1.88 4.16
C GLU A 80 11.96 -0.64 4.46
N GLU A 81 11.72 -0.33 5.73
CA GLU A 81 10.92 0.83 6.15
C GLU A 81 11.31 2.15 5.50
N THR A 82 12.62 2.40 5.35
CA THR A 82 13.08 3.68 4.78
C THR A 82 12.63 3.85 3.33
N LYS A 83 12.55 2.76 2.55
CA LYS A 83 12.04 2.78 1.18
C LYS A 83 10.55 3.06 1.16
N ILE A 84 9.82 2.44 2.07
CA ILE A 84 8.38 2.59 2.20
C ILE A 84 7.96 3.99 2.69
N TYR A 85 8.75 4.63 3.56
CA TYR A 85 8.48 6.02 3.95
C TYR A 85 8.51 6.98 2.75
N LYS A 86 9.42 6.77 1.79
CA LYS A 86 9.43 7.57 0.55
C LYS A 86 8.14 7.38 -0.24
N LYS A 87 7.66 6.14 -0.34
CA LYS A 87 6.38 5.82 -1.03
C LYS A 87 5.18 6.45 -0.33
N PHE A 88 5.15 6.47 1.00
CA PHE A 88 4.09 7.17 1.73
C PHE A 88 4.13 8.67 1.55
N ALA A 89 5.33 9.26 1.50
CA ALA A 89 5.49 10.68 1.18
C ALA A 89 4.97 11.00 -0.24
N GLU A 90 5.39 10.23 -1.25
CA GLU A 90 4.91 10.34 -2.63
C GLU A 90 3.39 10.16 -2.74
N MET A 91 2.83 9.17 -2.04
CA MET A 91 1.40 8.91 -2.04
C MET A 91 0.59 10.03 -1.37
N SER A 92 1.21 10.74 -0.42
CA SER A 92 0.62 11.85 0.33
C SER A 92 0.79 13.21 -0.36
N GLU A 93 1.64 13.31 -1.38
CA GLU A 93 1.92 14.56 -2.08
C GLU A 93 0.65 15.15 -2.70
N GLY A 94 0.41 16.45 -2.44
CA GLY A 94 -0.78 17.17 -2.92
C GLY A 94 -2.11 16.72 -2.30
N LYS A 95 -2.09 15.88 -1.26
CA LYS A 95 -3.28 15.27 -0.64
C LYS A 95 -3.31 15.49 0.87
N THR A 96 -4.48 15.31 1.47
CA THR A 96 -4.60 15.24 2.93
C THR A 96 -4.22 13.84 3.41
N SER A 97 -3.19 13.72 4.24
CA SER A 97 -2.73 12.44 4.77
C SER A 97 -2.83 12.41 6.29
N ILE A 98 -3.46 11.36 6.83
CA ILE A 98 -3.50 11.07 8.26
C ILE A 98 -2.71 9.79 8.49
N ILE A 99 -1.67 9.88 9.31
CA ILE A 99 -0.81 8.75 9.66
C ILE A 99 -1.01 8.44 11.14
N VAL A 100 -1.52 7.26 11.44
CA VAL A 100 -1.63 6.73 12.80
C VAL A 100 -0.44 5.81 13.01
N THR A 101 0.44 6.17 13.94
CA THR A 101 1.65 5.38 14.17
C THR A 101 2.26 5.60 15.55
N HIS A 102 2.80 4.52 16.13
CA HIS A 102 3.71 4.57 17.28
C HIS A 102 5.19 4.61 16.86
N ARG A 103 5.49 4.69 15.56
CA ARG A 103 6.85 4.60 15.01
C ARG A 103 7.41 5.97 14.65
N LEU A 104 8.55 6.33 15.24
CA LEU A 104 9.17 7.64 15.03
C LEU A 104 9.56 7.90 13.56
N GLY A 105 9.91 6.87 12.80
CA GLY A 105 10.21 6.98 11.36
C GLY A 105 9.02 7.53 10.56
N SER A 106 7.84 6.95 10.76
CA SER A 106 6.58 7.40 10.19
C SER A 106 6.19 8.81 10.66
N ALA A 107 6.39 9.12 11.94
CA ALA A 107 6.06 10.45 12.48
C ALA A 107 6.94 11.56 11.88
N LYS A 108 8.19 11.26 11.51
CA LYS A 108 9.15 12.24 10.95
C LYS A 108 8.75 12.80 9.58
N ILE A 109 7.91 12.09 8.81
CA ILE A 109 7.47 12.57 7.49
C ILE A 109 6.21 13.45 7.57
N ALA A 110 5.60 13.59 8.75
CA ALA A 110 4.38 14.37 8.92
C ALA A 110 4.69 15.88 8.99
N ASN A 111 3.81 16.70 8.39
CA ASN A 111 3.90 18.16 8.52
C ASN A 111 3.44 18.65 9.90
N ARG A 112 2.54 17.90 10.53
CA ARG A 112 1.99 18.17 11.87
C ARG A 112 1.91 16.86 12.63
N ILE A 113 2.32 16.88 13.89
CA ILE A 113 2.25 15.73 14.79
C ILE A 113 1.22 16.06 15.86
N ILE A 114 0.28 15.14 16.07
CA ILE A 114 -0.69 15.16 17.16
C ILE A 114 -0.40 13.95 18.02
N VAL A 115 -0.15 14.18 19.31
CA VAL A 115 0.02 13.11 20.29
C VAL A 115 -1.33 12.90 20.94
N MET A 116 -1.81 11.67 20.95
CA MET A 116 -3.01 11.28 21.69
C MET A 116 -2.63 10.68 23.04
N ASP A 117 -3.27 11.14 24.10
CA ASP A 117 -3.10 10.62 25.46
C ASP A 117 -4.47 10.51 26.15
N ASP A 118 -4.82 9.32 26.65
CA ASP A 118 -6.13 9.02 27.24
C ASP A 118 -7.35 9.49 26.41
N GLY A 119 -7.25 9.36 25.08
CA GLY A 119 -8.30 9.76 24.14
C GLY A 119 -8.43 11.27 23.90
N LYS A 120 -7.41 12.06 24.26
CA LYS A 120 -7.33 13.51 24.05
C LYS A 120 -6.14 13.90 23.18
#